data_AF-A0A956QXP4-F1
#
_entry.id   AF-A0A956QXP4-F1
#
_cell.length_a   1.000
_cell.length_b   1.000
_cell.length_c   1.000
_cell.angle_alpha   90.00
_cell.angle_beta   90.00
_cell.angle_gamma   90.00
#
_symmetry.space_group_name_H-M   'P 1'
#
loop_
_entity.id
_entity.type
_entity.pdbx_description
1 polymer ?
#
loop_
_entity_poly.entity_id
_entity_poly.type
_entity_poly.pdbx_seq_one_letter_code
_entity_poly.pdbx_strand_id
1 'polypeptide(L)'
;MDSIEGTTNQILRQLKASGRLSRLAVSETGFAFDPTTGQSFTLNQPAMDALRIIKSGEDCDGIVRTLSVEYDIPEDVVASGVEGFVRQLGRYMR
;
A
#
# COMPACT_ATOMS: atom_id res chain seq x y z
N MET A 1 -20.35 4.96 -3.32
CA MET A 1 -18.98 4.42 -3.43
C MET A 1 -18.10 4.93 -2.28
N ASP A 2 -18.53 5.98 -1.57
CA ASP A 2 -17.79 6.69 -0.51
C ASP A 2 -17.45 5.90 0.77
N SER A 3 -18.20 4.86 1.12
CA SER A 3 -17.96 4.12 2.37
C SER A 3 -16.68 3.27 2.36
N ILE A 4 -16.22 2.89 1.17
CA ILE A 4 -15.08 2.00 0.98
C ILE A 4 -13.76 2.77 1.07
N GLU A 5 -13.68 3.90 0.37
CA GLU A 5 -12.50 4.77 0.36
C GLU A 5 -12.17 5.32 1.76
N GLY A 6 -13.19 5.68 2.54
CA GLY A 6 -13.03 6.10 3.94
C GLY A 6 -12.40 5.03 4.83
N THR A 7 -12.73 3.76 4.62
CA THR A 7 -12.13 2.64 5.36
C THR A 7 -10.67 2.44 4.99
N THR A 8 -10.35 2.50 3.69
CA THR A 8 -8.99 2.33 3.19
C THR A 8 -8.06 3.43 3.68
N ASN A 9 -8.52 4.69 3.62
CA ASN A 9 -7.80 5.84 4.19
C ASN A 9 -7.59 5.71 5.70
N GLN A 10 -8.55 5.14 6.45
CA GLN A 10 -8.38 4.86 7.87
C GLN A 10 -7.26 3.83 8.13
N ILE A 11 -7.22 2.74 7.36
CA ILE A 11 -6.17 1.71 7.46
C ILE A 11 -4.81 2.33 7.14
N LEU A 12 -4.70 3.13 6.07
CA LEU A 12 -3.46 3.83 5.72
C LEU A 12 -2.95 4.70 6.86
N ARG A 13 -3.83 5.49 7.49
CA ARG A 13 -3.48 6.33 8.64
C ARG A 13 -2.97 5.49 9.82
N GLN A 14 -3.61 4.37 10.11
CA GLN A 14 -3.19 3.44 11.18
C GLN A 14 -1.82 2.84 10.89
N LEU A 15 -1.61 2.34 9.67
CA LEU A 15 -0.33 1.76 9.24
C LEU A 15 0.81 2.79 9.35
N LYS A 16 0.59 4.01 8.89
CA LYS A 16 1.56 5.12 9.02
C LYS A 16 1.84 5.45 10.48
N ALA A 17 0.81 5.59 11.30
CA ALA A 17 0.94 5.93 12.73
C ALA A 17 1.66 4.85 13.55
N SER A 18 1.53 3.57 13.18
CA SER A 18 2.19 2.46 13.88
C SER A 18 3.72 2.46 13.74
N GLY A 19 4.28 3.17 12.75
CA GLY A 19 5.70 3.11 12.40
C GLY A 19 6.17 1.73 11.92
N ARG A 20 5.29 0.74 11.74
CA ARG A 20 5.65 -0.59 11.22
C ARG A 20 5.94 -0.55 9.73
N LEU A 21 5.18 0.26 8.98
CA LEU A 21 5.36 0.39 7.53
C LEU A 21 6.77 0.88 7.17
N SER A 22 7.34 1.81 7.94
CA SER A 22 8.71 2.32 7.73
C SER A 22 9.79 1.29 8.09
N ARG A 23 9.47 0.29 8.91
CA ARG A 23 10.38 -0.80 9.31
C ARG A 23 10.39 -1.98 8.33
N LEU A 24 9.42 -2.07 7.42
CA LEU A 24 9.44 -3.07 6.35
C LEU A 24 10.70 -2.88 5.50
N ALA A 25 11.59 -3.87 5.59
CA ALA A 25 12.74 -3.98 4.71
C ALA A 25 12.26 -4.56 3.38
N VAL A 26 12.49 -3.86 2.27
CA VAL A 26 12.03 -4.27 0.94
C VAL A 26 13.23 -4.31 0.02
N SER A 27 13.45 -5.46 -0.64
CA SER A 27 14.48 -5.60 -1.68
C SER A 27 13.99 -5.04 -3.01
N GLU A 28 14.92 -4.78 -3.92
CA GLU A 28 14.63 -4.39 -5.31
C GLU A 28 13.87 -5.47 -6.08
N THR A 29 13.99 -6.73 -5.66
CA THR A 29 13.29 -7.88 -6.26
C THR A 29 11.88 -8.11 -5.71
N GLY A 30 11.41 -7.26 -4.77
CA GLY A 30 10.08 -7.35 -4.18
C GLY A 30 9.97 -8.26 -2.96
N PHE A 31 11.08 -8.72 -2.39
CA PHE A 31 11.04 -9.41 -1.10
C PHE A 31 10.87 -8.38 0.03
N ALA A 32 9.81 -8.53 0.82
CA ALA A 32 9.49 -7.64 1.92
C ALA A 32 9.52 -8.40 3.26
N PHE A 33 10.30 -7.92 4.22
CA PHE A 33 10.46 -8.53 5.54
C PHE A 33 9.99 -7.57 6.64
N ASP A 34 9.09 -8.04 7.51
CA ASP A 34 8.70 -7.34 8.74
C ASP A 34 9.57 -7.82 9.91
N PRO A 35 10.54 -7.00 10.37
CA PRO A 35 11.42 -7.38 11.48
C PRO A 35 10.69 -7.49 12.82
N THR A 36 9.46 -6.99 12.92
CA THR A 36 8.65 -7.03 14.16
C THR A 36 8.05 -8.41 14.36
N THR A 37 7.62 -9.07 13.28
CA THR A 37 6.94 -10.38 13.34
C THR A 37 7.78 -11.52 12.79
N GLY A 38 8.86 -11.22 12.06
CA GLY A 38 9.66 -12.20 11.33
C GLY A 38 9.00 -12.69 10.04
N GLN A 39 7.87 -12.11 9.64
CA GLN A 39 7.16 -12.52 8.43
C GLN A 39 7.80 -11.94 7.18
N SER A 40 7.75 -12.72 6.10
CA SER A 40 8.24 -12.34 4.78
C SER A 40 7.13 -12.43 3.75
N PHE A 41 7.13 -11.50 2.79
CA PHE A 41 6.15 -11.38 1.73
C PHE A 41 6.87 -11.15 0.39
N THR A 42 6.19 -11.44 -0.70
CA THR A 42 6.63 -11.05 -2.04
C THR A 42 5.66 -10.01 -2.59
N LEU A 43 6.22 -8.91 -3.07
CA LEU A 43 5.51 -7.81 -3.72
C LEU A 43 5.81 -7.87 -5.22
N ASN A 44 4.78 -7.69 -6.03
CA ASN A 44 4.98 -7.41 -7.45
C ASN A 44 5.36 -5.92 -7.64
N GLN A 45 5.72 -5.55 -8.87
CA GLN A 45 6.17 -4.19 -9.18
C GLN A 45 5.13 -3.11 -8.78
N PRO A 46 3.84 -3.22 -9.16
CA PRO A 46 2.84 -2.23 -8.73
C PRO A 46 2.67 -2.13 -7.21
N ALA A 47 2.78 -3.24 -6.46
CA ALA A 47 2.71 -3.21 -5.01
C ALA A 47 3.95 -2.56 -4.37
N MET A 48 5.14 -2.74 -4.95
CA MET A 48 6.34 -2.02 -4.52
C MET A 48 6.19 -0.52 -4.74
N ASP A 49 5.63 -0.11 -5.88
CA ASP A 49 5.42 1.29 -6.21
C ASP A 49 4.36 1.92 -5.33
N ALA A 50 3.22 1.24 -5.15
CA ALA A 50 2.20 1.63 -4.18
C ALA A 50 2.79 1.78 -2.77
N LEU A 51 3.60 0.82 -2.31
CA LEU A 51 4.23 0.88 -0.99
C LEU A 51 5.18 2.09 -0.86
N ARG A 52 5.92 2.44 -1.92
CA ARG A 52 6.79 3.62 -1.94
C ARG A 52 5.97 4.91 -1.80
N ILE A 53 4.86 5.02 -2.52
CA ILE A 53 3.96 6.19 -2.46
C ILE A 53 3.25 6.26 -1.10
N ILE A 54 2.82 5.12 -0.53
CA ILE A 54 2.26 5.11 0.82
C ILE A 54 3.30 5.63 1.83
N LYS A 55 4.57 5.23 1.69
CA LYS A 55 5.68 5.70 2.54
C LYS A 55 5.99 7.19 2.35
N SER A 56 5.71 7.80 1.19
CA SER A 56 5.89 9.25 0.97
C SER A 56 4.82 10.10 1.66
N GLY A 57 3.72 9.48 2.08
CA GLY A 57 2.68 10.13 2.89
C GLY A 57 1.38 10.42 2.16
N GLU A 58 1.25 10.06 0.89
CA GLU A 58 0.02 10.29 0.10
C GLU A 58 -1.19 9.49 0.60
N ASP A 59 -2.38 10.03 0.34
CA ASP A 59 -3.65 9.35 0.58
C ASP A 59 -4.01 8.41 -0.58
N CYS A 60 -5.14 7.70 -0.45
CA CYS A 60 -5.57 6.73 -1.45
C CYS A 60 -5.67 7.34 -2.86
N ASP A 61 -6.28 8.53 -2.98
CA ASP A 61 -6.49 9.16 -4.28
C ASP A 61 -5.16 9.58 -4.92
N GLY A 62 -4.22 10.11 -4.13
CA GLY A 62 -2.88 10.42 -4.60
C GLY A 62 -2.13 9.18 -5.13
N ILE A 63 -2.23 8.06 -4.40
CA ILE A 63 -1.65 6.78 -4.83
C ILE A 63 -2.30 6.30 -6.14
N VAL A 64 -3.63 6.32 -6.23
CA VAL A 64 -4.38 5.86 -7.40
C VAL A 64 -4.03 6.70 -8.63
N ARG A 65 -4.07 8.02 -8.52
CA ARG A 65 -3.74 8.93 -9.62
C ARG A 65 -2.31 8.72 -10.10
N THR A 66 -1.36 8.58 -9.18
CA THR A 66 0.05 8.38 -9.52
C THR A 66 0.27 7.07 -10.28
N LEU A 67 -0.29 5.96 -9.77
CA LEU A 67 -0.16 4.65 -10.42
C LEU A 67 -0.95 4.57 -11.73
N SER A 68 -2.10 5.23 -11.83
CA SER A 68 -2.89 5.31 -13.07
C SER A 68 -2.09 5.95 -14.19
N VAL A 69 -1.41 7.06 -13.91
CA VAL A 69 -0.54 7.75 -14.88
C VAL A 69 0.70 6.93 -15.19
N GLU A 70 1.35 6.33 -14.19
CA GLU A 70 2.59 5.56 -14.37
C GLU A 70 2.40 4.31 -15.23
N TYR A 71 1.25 3.64 -15.07
CA TYR A 71 0.96 2.37 -15.73
C TYR A 71 0.02 2.49 -16.94
N ASP A 72 -0.51 3.68 -17.24
CA ASP A 72 -1.53 3.92 -18.27
C ASP A 72 -2.78 3.02 -18.08
N ILE A 73 -3.26 2.94 -16.84
CA ILE A 73 -4.41 2.12 -16.43
C ILE A 73 -5.51 3.04 -15.87
N PRO A 74 -6.80 2.80 -16.19
CA PRO A 74 -7.91 3.54 -15.61
C PRO A 74 -7.91 3.57 -14.07
N GLU A 75 -8.24 4.73 -13.48
CA GLU A 75 -8.21 4.95 -12.03
C GLU A 75 -9.12 3.99 -11.25
N ASP A 76 -10.26 3.58 -11.81
CA ASP A 76 -11.20 2.64 -11.17
C ASP A 76 -10.60 1.22 -11.02
N VAL A 77 -9.83 0.78 -12.01
CA VAL A 77 -9.07 -0.48 -11.96
C VAL A 77 -7.94 -0.39 -10.94
N VAL A 78 -7.20 0.72 -10.95
CA VAL A 78 -6.10 0.96 -10.00
C VAL A 78 -6.63 1.08 -8.57
N ALA A 79 -7.74 1.79 -8.35
CA ALA A 79 -8.38 1.96 -7.05
C ALA A 79 -8.74 0.62 -6.42
N SER A 80 -9.32 -0.28 -7.19
CA SER A 80 -9.66 -1.65 -6.73
C SER A 80 -8.40 -2.42 -6.30
N GLY A 81 -7.30 -2.29 -7.06
CA GLY A 81 -6.01 -2.91 -6.73
C GLY A 81 -5.36 -2.33 -5.47
N VAL A 82 -5.32 -0.99 -5.36
CA VAL A 82 -4.78 -0.26 -4.20
C VAL A 82 -5.58 -0.60 -2.95
N GLU A 83 -6.91 -0.62 -3.03
CA GLU A 83 -7.76 -1.01 -1.92
C GLU A 83 -7.42 -2.43 -1.42
N GLY A 84 -7.38 -3.40 -2.33
CA GLY A 84 -7.06 -4.78 -2.00
C GLY A 84 -5.70 -4.89 -1.30
N PHE A 85 -4.70 -4.20 -1.83
CA PHE A 85 -3.35 -4.17 -1.27
C PHE A 85 -3.30 -3.54 0.14
N VAL A 86 -3.91 -2.37 0.33
CA VAL A 86 -3.95 -1.69 1.64
C VAL A 86 -4.67 -2.54 2.68
N ARG A 87 -5.79 -3.17 2.32
CA ARG A 87 -6.50 -4.08 3.22
C ARG A 87 -5.65 -5.29 3.60
N GLN A 88 -4.88 -5.82 2.66
CA GLN A 88 -3.97 -6.94 2.92
C GLN A 88 -2.85 -6.54 3.88
N LEU A 89 -2.21 -5.38 3.67
CA LEU A 89 -1.23 -4.82 4.60
C LEU A 89 -1.84 -4.61 5.99
N GLY A 90 -3.04 -4.02 6.08
CA GLY A 90 -3.75 -3.81 7.34
C GLY A 90 -4.08 -5.11 8.09
N ARG A 91 -4.23 -6.25 7.39
CA ARG A 91 -4.45 -7.56 8.03
C ARG A 91 -3.16 -8.17 8.56
N TYR A 92 -2.06 -8.06 7.83
CA TYR A 92 -0.77 -8.64 8.24
C TYR A 92 -0.02 -7.77 9.25
N MET A 93 -0.24 -6.46 9.20
CA MET A 93 0.48 -5.48 10.03
C MET A 93 -0.38 -4.90 11.17
N ARG A 94 -1.47 -5.58 11.53
CA ARG A 94 -2.20 -5.31 12.78
C ARG A 94 -1.38 -5.64 14.01
#